data_AF-A0A1G4WB74-F1
#
_entry.id   AF-A0A1G4WB74-F1
#
_cell.length_a   1.000
_cell.length_b   1.000
_cell.length_c   1.000
_cell.angle_alpha   90.00
_cell.angle_beta   90.00
_cell.angle_gamma   90.00
#
_symmetry.space_group_name_H-M   'P 1'
#
loop_
_entity.id
_entity.type
_entity.pdbx_description
1 polymer ?
#
loop_
_entity_poly.entity_id
_entity_poly.type
_entity_poly.pdbx_seq_one_letter_code
_entity_poly.pdbx_strand_id
1 'polypeptide(L)'
;MKRLLCKENPVINGYPEYGFIFSLIDDVTVPWVMNNFIEFEVIPEWELFISYVNHNSILQDCPYINNAMVKRNELLQEGVDIARYAAESIAADTCLFLYLDRFYLSGTEEYRLKHYIHNSFVVGCDTDKEIIYLADNFNGGKYSIIECSYDDFRNAFRRNSESIVYNSVLQSDYKGDVAKYLTDIIDKTGEAYIFAEKSDIKAFKTCFPMSHDLKIVGYDNARKRFRIESYFAKKPVVSCSFDEIRKAYRCYPKQDEIDEIVLLKKVLPERPERIDLKKIVTSLEEYISPAKGETKRDGYTVGHNMFVLDYIHDKIWIIEGTRYRFWQFLYERAMLMEYRVKKLEDMGVLPKDDTFSGQFVRIKKGYLLLRNLFIKADIDGDRLEPSFADIMAQLISGEKESIRRLTELLKAYIDTTGNGELPLEGE
;
A
#
# COMPACT_ATOMS: atom_id res chain seq x y z
N MET A 1 -16.01 -7.95 -25.66
CA MET A 1 -14.76 -8.66 -25.88
C MET A 1 -13.96 -8.53 -24.61
N LYS A 2 -13.63 -9.64 -23.94
CA LYS A 2 -12.81 -9.61 -22.71
C LYS A 2 -11.35 -9.28 -23.03
N ARG A 3 -10.80 -8.31 -22.30
CA ARG A 3 -9.36 -7.97 -22.27
C ARG A 3 -8.95 -7.69 -20.82
N LEU A 4 -7.83 -8.25 -20.41
CA LEU A 4 -7.19 -8.03 -19.10
C LEU A 4 -5.70 -7.77 -19.36
N LEU A 5 -5.16 -6.70 -18.79
CA LEU A 5 -3.77 -6.27 -19.03
C LEU A 5 -2.77 -6.81 -18.00
N CYS A 6 -3.23 -7.53 -16.97
CA CYS A 6 -2.39 -7.99 -15.87
C CYS A 6 -2.72 -9.40 -15.35
N LYS A 7 -1.85 -9.95 -14.50
CA LYS A 7 -1.97 -11.28 -13.89
C LYS A 7 -2.80 -11.24 -12.60
N GLU A 8 -3.80 -12.11 -12.48
CA GLU A 8 -4.71 -12.18 -11.31
C GLU A 8 -4.04 -12.48 -9.96
N ASN A 9 -2.88 -13.16 -9.96
CA ASN A 9 -2.19 -13.61 -8.75
C ASN A 9 -0.70 -13.18 -8.76
N PRO A 10 -0.41 -11.89 -8.50
CA PRO A 10 0.97 -11.39 -8.41
C PRO A 10 1.72 -11.95 -7.20
N VAL A 11 3.04 -12.15 -7.37
CA VAL A 11 3.94 -12.79 -6.39
C VAL A 11 4.10 -11.98 -5.09
N ILE A 12 3.99 -10.65 -5.19
CA ILE A 12 4.06 -9.69 -4.10
C ILE A 12 2.78 -8.86 -4.17
N ASN A 13 2.00 -8.81 -3.08
CA ASN A 13 0.63 -8.33 -3.13
C ASN A 13 0.06 -7.78 -1.79
N GLY A 14 0.90 -7.55 -0.78
CA GLY A 14 0.49 -6.92 0.47
C GLY A 14 -0.06 -5.48 0.33
N TYR A 15 0.23 -4.80 -0.78
CA TYR A 15 -0.21 -3.44 -1.11
C TYR A 15 -0.72 -3.37 -2.57
N PRO A 16 -1.69 -2.49 -2.90
CA PRO A 16 -2.29 -2.43 -4.23
C PRO A 16 -1.29 -2.10 -5.34
N GLU A 17 -0.36 -1.18 -5.07
CA GLU A 17 0.65 -0.68 -6.01
C GLU A 17 1.67 -1.78 -6.33
N TYR A 18 2.11 -2.53 -5.30
CA TYR A 18 2.99 -3.68 -5.48
C TYR A 18 2.26 -4.81 -6.21
N GLY A 19 1.01 -5.11 -5.86
CA GLY A 19 0.19 -6.08 -6.58
C GLY A 19 0.05 -5.72 -8.05
N PHE A 20 -0.23 -4.44 -8.37
CA PHE A 20 -0.31 -3.95 -9.74
C PHE A 20 1.03 -4.10 -10.48
N ILE A 21 2.14 -3.60 -9.92
CA ILE A 21 3.48 -3.74 -10.51
C ILE A 21 3.82 -5.22 -10.76
N PHE A 22 3.67 -6.08 -9.76
CA PHE A 22 3.97 -7.51 -9.86
C PHE A 22 2.98 -8.30 -10.72
N SER A 23 1.81 -7.72 -11.03
CA SER A 23 0.87 -8.27 -12.02
C SER A 23 1.26 -7.95 -13.47
N LEU A 24 2.13 -6.95 -13.67
CA LEU A 24 2.71 -6.55 -14.96
C LEU A 24 4.13 -7.12 -15.21
N ILE A 25 4.83 -7.58 -14.16
CA ILE A 25 6.21 -8.09 -14.25
C ILE A 25 6.35 -9.26 -15.22
N ASP A 26 7.41 -9.21 -16.02
CA ASP A 26 7.99 -10.30 -16.83
C ASP A 26 9.53 -10.24 -16.76
N ASP A 27 10.22 -11.12 -17.49
CA ASP A 27 11.68 -11.27 -17.41
C ASP A 27 12.45 -9.98 -17.75
N VAL A 28 11.90 -9.10 -18.60
CA VAL A 28 12.51 -7.80 -18.94
C VAL A 28 12.48 -6.83 -17.75
N THR A 29 11.46 -6.93 -16.89
CA THR A 29 11.33 -6.07 -15.69
C THR A 29 12.17 -6.53 -14.49
N VAL A 30 12.67 -7.77 -14.50
CA VAL A 30 13.41 -8.38 -13.38
C VAL A 30 14.58 -7.52 -12.87
N PRO A 31 15.42 -6.88 -13.71
CA PRO A 31 16.54 -6.08 -13.23
C PRO A 31 16.15 -4.91 -12.31
N TRP A 32 15.08 -4.17 -12.62
CA TRP A 32 14.58 -3.10 -11.75
C TRP A 32 14.05 -3.66 -10.42
N VAL A 33 13.43 -4.85 -10.43
CA VAL A 33 13.00 -5.53 -9.19
C VAL A 33 14.20 -5.90 -8.32
N MET A 34 15.23 -6.48 -8.95
CA MET A 34 16.48 -6.87 -8.30
C MET A 34 17.17 -5.67 -7.65
N ASN A 35 17.20 -4.53 -8.35
CA ASN A 35 17.89 -3.31 -7.95
C ASN A 35 17.17 -2.47 -6.88
N ASN A 36 15.83 -2.48 -6.83
CA ASN A 36 15.07 -1.51 -6.02
C ASN A 36 14.34 -2.14 -4.81
N PHE A 37 13.92 -3.42 -4.87
CA PHE A 37 13.16 -4.05 -3.78
C PHE A 37 14.10 -4.73 -2.75
N ILE A 38 14.90 -3.91 -2.07
CA ILE A 38 15.85 -4.32 -1.01
C ILE A 38 15.49 -3.64 0.31
N GLU A 39 15.54 -2.31 0.29
CA GLU A 39 15.36 -1.47 1.49
C GLU A 39 13.90 -1.17 1.75
N PHE A 40 13.56 -1.08 3.03
CA PHE A 40 12.22 -0.79 3.51
C PHE A 40 12.26 0.13 4.72
N GLU A 41 11.17 0.84 4.91
CA GLU A 41 10.98 1.79 5.98
C GLU A 41 9.69 1.49 6.74
N VAL A 42 9.67 1.92 8.00
CA VAL A 42 8.46 1.97 8.82
C VAL A 42 8.26 3.38 9.35
N ILE A 43 7.00 3.81 9.36
CA ILE A 43 6.57 5.03 10.04
C ILE A 43 5.80 4.60 11.30
N PRO A 44 6.41 4.59 12.51
CA PRO A 44 5.76 4.09 13.73
C PRO A 44 4.50 4.87 14.10
N GLU A 45 4.50 6.17 13.83
CA GLU A 45 3.36 7.06 13.96
C GLU A 45 2.14 6.60 13.14
N TRP A 46 2.36 5.94 11.99
CA TRP A 46 1.33 5.46 11.06
C TRP A 46 0.96 4.00 11.34
N GLU A 47 0.88 3.61 12.61
CA GLU A 47 0.57 2.23 13.06
C GLU A 47 1.54 1.16 12.54
N LEU A 48 2.83 1.50 12.44
CA LEU A 48 3.87 0.66 11.83
C LEU A 48 3.57 0.31 10.36
N PHE A 49 3.02 1.28 9.62
CA PHE A 49 3.00 1.25 8.16
C PHE A 49 4.41 0.89 7.65
N ILE A 50 4.53 -0.26 6.99
CA ILE A 50 5.79 -0.81 6.48
C ILE A 50 5.74 -0.87 4.96
N SER A 51 6.77 -0.37 4.31
CA SER A 51 6.80 -0.29 2.85
C SER A 51 8.24 -0.27 2.34
N TYR A 52 8.46 -0.66 1.08
CA TYR A 52 9.75 -0.41 0.43
C TYR A 52 10.02 1.10 0.39
N VAL A 53 11.29 1.48 0.48
CA VAL A 53 11.70 2.88 0.27
C VAL A 53 11.17 3.35 -1.09
N ASN A 54 10.72 4.60 -1.16
CA ASN A 54 10.02 5.21 -2.31
C ASN A 54 8.61 4.63 -2.62
N HIS A 55 7.90 4.03 -1.65
CA HIS A 55 6.53 3.54 -1.84
C HIS A 55 5.58 4.55 -2.52
N ASN A 56 5.57 5.80 -2.07
CA ASN A 56 4.66 6.83 -2.60
C ASN A 56 4.95 7.21 -4.07
N SER A 57 6.15 6.97 -4.57
CA SER A 57 6.57 7.25 -5.95
C SER A 57 6.81 6.00 -6.79
N ILE A 58 6.56 4.79 -6.27
CA ILE A 58 6.95 3.52 -6.92
C ILE A 58 6.33 3.29 -8.31
N LEU A 59 5.16 3.90 -8.60
CA LEU A 59 4.50 3.88 -9.92
C LEU A 59 5.08 4.92 -10.90
N GLN A 60 5.77 5.95 -10.39
CA GLN A 60 6.44 7.00 -11.15
C GLN A 60 7.92 6.63 -11.40
N ASP A 61 8.57 6.00 -10.41
CA ASP A 61 9.97 5.54 -10.43
C ASP A 61 10.17 4.22 -11.20
N CYS A 62 9.10 3.64 -11.78
CA CYS A 62 9.18 2.39 -12.54
C CYS A 62 9.40 2.69 -14.04
N PRO A 63 10.59 2.40 -14.61
CA PRO A 63 10.90 2.74 -16.02
C PRO A 63 10.11 1.90 -17.04
N TYR A 64 9.34 0.91 -16.57
CA TYR A 64 8.45 0.07 -17.37
C TYR A 64 6.99 0.53 -17.34
N ILE A 65 6.68 1.63 -16.64
CA ILE A 65 5.34 2.23 -16.55
C ILE A 65 5.44 3.71 -16.97
N ASN A 66 4.90 4.04 -18.14
CA ASN A 66 4.64 5.43 -18.47
C ASN A 66 3.34 5.87 -17.78
N ASN A 67 3.38 7.00 -17.10
CA ASN A 67 2.22 7.57 -16.42
C ASN A 67 1.79 8.90 -17.06
N ALA A 68 0.48 9.14 -17.08
CA ALA A 68 -0.12 10.42 -17.43
C ALA A 68 -1.31 10.69 -16.50
N MET A 69 -1.79 11.93 -16.44
CA MET A 69 -2.80 12.36 -15.49
C MET A 69 -3.91 13.14 -16.19
N VAL A 70 -5.16 12.88 -15.80
CA VAL A 70 -6.35 13.66 -16.20
C VAL A 70 -7.16 13.96 -14.94
N LYS A 71 -7.80 15.14 -14.84
CA LYS A 71 -8.62 15.45 -13.65
C LYS A 71 -10.06 14.98 -13.83
N ARG A 72 -10.60 14.35 -12.79
CA ARG A 72 -11.99 13.88 -12.66
C ARG A 72 -13.01 14.93 -13.09
N ASN A 73 -12.80 16.17 -12.64
CA ASN A 73 -13.70 17.28 -12.92
C ASN A 73 -13.73 17.71 -14.39
N GLU A 74 -12.64 17.50 -15.15
CA GLU A 74 -12.59 17.79 -16.59
C GLU A 74 -13.49 16.79 -17.33
N LEU A 75 -13.28 15.48 -17.11
CA LEU A 75 -14.12 14.42 -17.68
C LEU A 75 -15.60 14.57 -17.32
N LEU A 76 -15.92 15.01 -16.10
CA LEU A 76 -17.30 15.26 -15.65
C LEU A 76 -17.92 16.49 -16.33
N GLN A 77 -17.17 17.58 -16.52
CA GLN A 77 -17.65 18.78 -17.22
C GLN A 77 -17.85 18.54 -18.72
N GLU A 78 -17.00 17.72 -19.33
CA GLU A 78 -17.13 17.27 -20.72
C GLU A 78 -18.24 16.20 -20.92
N GLY A 79 -18.79 15.66 -19.83
CA GLY A 79 -19.87 14.66 -19.86
C GLY A 79 -19.41 13.26 -20.29
N VAL A 80 -18.13 12.93 -20.11
CA VAL A 80 -17.53 11.66 -20.53
C VAL A 80 -18.15 10.46 -19.81
N ASP A 81 -18.54 9.44 -20.57
CA ASP A 81 -18.92 8.14 -19.99
C ASP A 81 -17.66 7.40 -19.54
N ILE A 82 -17.34 7.53 -18.27
CA ILE A 82 -16.13 6.95 -17.65
C ILE A 82 -15.99 5.44 -17.89
N ALA A 83 -17.09 4.68 -18.01
CA ALA A 83 -17.02 3.24 -18.29
C ALA A 83 -16.51 2.96 -19.71
N ARG A 84 -16.89 3.80 -20.69
CA ARG A 84 -16.37 3.73 -22.06
C ARG A 84 -14.94 4.24 -22.12
N TYR A 85 -14.63 5.37 -21.49
CA TYR A 85 -13.26 5.91 -21.40
C TYR A 85 -12.29 4.88 -20.79
N ALA A 86 -12.73 4.15 -19.75
CA ALA A 86 -11.98 3.05 -19.15
C ALA A 86 -11.78 1.87 -20.13
N ALA A 87 -12.83 1.44 -20.84
CA ALA A 87 -12.73 0.38 -21.84
C ALA A 87 -11.86 0.75 -23.05
N GLU A 88 -11.93 2.00 -23.51
CA GLU A 88 -11.12 2.57 -24.59
C GLU A 88 -9.64 2.69 -24.18
N SER A 89 -9.36 3.10 -22.94
CA SER A 89 -8.00 3.09 -22.37
C SER A 89 -7.42 1.67 -22.30
N ILE A 90 -8.21 0.69 -21.83
CA ILE A 90 -7.82 -0.73 -21.83
C ILE A 90 -7.63 -1.25 -23.26
N ALA A 91 -8.41 -0.80 -24.23
CA ALA A 91 -8.22 -1.12 -25.65
C ALA A 91 -6.89 -0.55 -26.21
N ALA A 92 -6.38 0.53 -25.62
CA ALA A 92 -5.11 1.19 -25.94
C ALA A 92 -3.92 0.74 -25.07
N ASP A 93 -4.02 -0.36 -24.33
CA ASP A 93 -2.99 -0.88 -23.40
C ASP A 93 -2.67 0.07 -22.21
N THR A 94 -3.68 0.82 -21.76
CA THR A 94 -3.58 1.76 -20.65
C THR A 94 -4.54 1.35 -19.53
N CYS A 95 -3.97 0.94 -18.38
CA CYS A 95 -4.72 0.81 -17.13
C CYS A 95 -5.06 2.19 -16.56
N LEU A 96 -6.04 2.27 -15.66
CA LEU A 96 -6.31 3.49 -14.87
C LEU A 96 -6.09 3.20 -13.39
N PHE A 97 -5.69 4.21 -12.64
CA PHE A 97 -5.66 4.22 -11.18
C PHE A 97 -6.43 5.46 -10.71
N LEU A 98 -7.53 5.25 -9.99
CA LEU A 98 -8.45 6.30 -9.61
C LEU A 98 -9.26 5.94 -8.36
N TYR A 99 -9.74 6.96 -7.65
CA TYR A 99 -10.65 6.78 -6.53
C TYR A 99 -12.09 6.46 -6.98
N LEU A 100 -12.71 5.49 -6.30
CA LEU A 100 -14.07 4.97 -6.50
C LEU A 100 -14.79 4.79 -5.16
N ASP A 101 -16.12 4.94 -5.16
CA ASP A 101 -16.98 4.55 -4.02
C ASP A 101 -17.30 3.06 -4.04
N ARG A 102 -16.70 2.32 -3.11
CA ARG A 102 -16.85 0.86 -3.00
C ARG A 102 -18.28 0.42 -2.66
N PHE A 103 -19.15 1.32 -2.16
CA PHE A 103 -20.59 1.04 -1.96
C PHE A 103 -21.29 0.47 -3.21
N TYR A 104 -20.84 0.84 -4.41
CA TYR A 104 -21.43 0.38 -5.68
C TYR A 104 -20.78 -0.89 -6.24
N LEU A 105 -19.63 -1.31 -5.70
CA LEU A 105 -18.84 -2.38 -6.30
C LEU A 105 -19.20 -3.73 -5.65
N SER A 106 -19.96 -4.56 -6.37
CA SER A 106 -20.54 -5.83 -5.87
C SER A 106 -19.54 -6.91 -5.43
N GLY A 107 -18.25 -6.71 -5.67
CA GLY A 107 -17.17 -7.58 -5.20
C GLY A 107 -16.48 -7.14 -3.90
N THR A 108 -17.00 -6.12 -3.20
CA THR A 108 -16.37 -5.53 -2.00
C THR A 108 -17.15 -5.82 -0.70
N GLU A 109 -16.47 -5.70 0.45
CA GLU A 109 -17.09 -5.75 1.79
C GLU A 109 -18.00 -4.54 2.06
N GLU A 110 -17.89 -3.50 1.25
CA GLU A 110 -18.63 -2.23 1.39
C GLU A 110 -19.97 -2.21 0.62
N TYR A 111 -20.18 -3.16 -0.29
CA TYR A 111 -21.28 -3.14 -1.25
C TYR A 111 -22.66 -2.97 -0.59
N ARG A 112 -23.32 -1.83 -0.87
CA ARG A 112 -24.61 -1.41 -0.30
C ARG A 112 -24.65 -1.36 1.24
N LEU A 113 -23.52 -1.45 1.93
CA LEU A 113 -23.40 -1.45 3.39
C LEU A 113 -22.86 -0.12 3.92
N LYS A 114 -21.79 0.42 3.33
CA LYS A 114 -21.22 1.73 3.70
C LYS A 114 -20.57 2.42 2.51
N HIS A 115 -20.63 3.75 2.48
CA HIS A 115 -19.82 4.56 1.56
C HIS A 115 -18.35 4.48 1.98
N TYR A 116 -17.46 4.28 1.02
CA TYR A 116 -16.02 4.22 1.29
C TYR A 116 -15.23 4.52 0.02
N ILE A 117 -14.40 5.57 0.08
CA ILE A 117 -13.63 6.08 -1.06
C ILE A 117 -12.23 5.50 -1.02
N HIS A 118 -11.90 4.72 -2.05
CA HIS A 118 -10.60 4.06 -2.16
C HIS A 118 -10.09 4.13 -3.61
N ASN A 119 -8.77 4.24 -3.75
CA ASN A 119 -8.05 4.13 -5.01
C ASN A 119 -8.02 2.67 -5.47
N SER A 120 -8.43 2.39 -6.71
CA SER A 120 -8.38 1.04 -7.29
C SER A 120 -7.87 1.09 -8.73
N PHE A 121 -7.27 0.00 -9.19
CA PHE A 121 -6.76 -0.11 -10.57
C PHE A 121 -7.82 -0.68 -11.50
N VAL A 122 -8.17 0.03 -12.58
CA VAL A 122 -8.85 -0.56 -13.74
C VAL A 122 -7.82 -1.29 -14.58
N VAL A 123 -7.97 -2.61 -14.69
CA VAL A 123 -6.98 -3.51 -15.33
C VAL A 123 -7.55 -4.29 -16.53
N GLY A 124 -8.84 -4.16 -16.80
CA GLY A 124 -9.49 -4.84 -17.92
C GLY A 124 -10.95 -4.43 -18.13
N CYS A 125 -11.55 -4.96 -19.20
CA CYS A 125 -12.98 -4.87 -19.47
C CYS A 125 -13.50 -6.12 -20.21
N ASP A 126 -14.82 -6.33 -20.22
CA ASP A 126 -15.49 -7.13 -21.25
C ASP A 126 -16.62 -6.32 -21.87
N THR A 127 -16.36 -5.77 -23.07
CA THR A 127 -17.30 -4.91 -23.79
C THR A 127 -18.55 -5.63 -24.31
N ASP A 128 -18.61 -6.97 -24.31
CA ASP A 128 -19.83 -7.69 -24.76
C ASP A 128 -20.84 -7.87 -23.62
N LYS A 129 -20.40 -7.61 -22.38
CA LYS A 129 -21.18 -7.77 -21.13
C LYS A 129 -21.30 -6.48 -20.33
N GLU A 130 -20.69 -5.39 -20.82
CA GLU A 130 -20.54 -4.11 -20.09
C GLU A 130 -19.93 -4.32 -18.68
N ILE A 131 -18.80 -5.05 -18.61
CA ILE A 131 -18.04 -5.31 -17.37
C ILE A 131 -16.70 -4.56 -17.36
N ILE A 132 -16.33 -4.00 -16.21
CA ILE A 132 -14.98 -3.51 -15.87
C ILE A 132 -14.32 -4.49 -14.89
N TYR A 133 -13.01 -4.71 -15.05
CA TYR A 133 -12.18 -5.47 -14.11
C TYR A 133 -11.37 -4.51 -13.23
N LEU A 134 -11.59 -4.58 -11.92
CA LEU A 134 -10.91 -3.75 -10.91
C LEU A 134 -9.96 -4.60 -10.07
N ALA A 135 -8.73 -4.15 -9.84
CA ALA A 135 -7.73 -4.81 -8.99
C ALA A 135 -7.35 -3.93 -7.79
N ASP A 136 -7.39 -4.51 -6.59
CA ASP A 136 -7.13 -3.86 -5.30
C ASP A 136 -7.00 -4.92 -4.18
N ASN A 137 -6.59 -4.51 -2.98
CA ASN A 137 -6.68 -5.31 -1.76
C ASN A 137 -8.11 -5.27 -1.18
N PHE A 138 -9.03 -5.99 -1.83
CA PHE A 138 -10.40 -6.23 -1.36
C PHE A 138 -10.47 -7.32 -0.27
N ASN A 139 -11.66 -7.57 0.30
CA ASN A 139 -12.06 -8.80 1.02
C ASN A 139 -10.97 -9.38 1.97
N GLY A 140 -10.90 -8.88 3.20
CA GLY A 140 -9.84 -9.17 4.17
C GLY A 140 -8.48 -8.54 3.83
N GLY A 141 -8.43 -7.61 2.86
CA GLY A 141 -7.20 -7.00 2.37
C GLY A 141 -6.38 -7.90 1.44
N LYS A 142 -6.99 -8.93 0.83
CA LYS A 142 -6.37 -9.79 -0.18
C LYS A 142 -6.37 -9.09 -1.55
N TYR A 143 -5.19 -8.96 -2.17
CA TYR A 143 -5.13 -8.50 -3.56
C TYR A 143 -5.91 -9.46 -4.47
N SER A 144 -6.84 -8.91 -5.23
CA SER A 144 -7.72 -9.68 -6.10
C SER A 144 -8.33 -8.80 -7.19
N ILE A 145 -8.77 -9.43 -8.28
CA ILE A 145 -9.52 -8.77 -9.35
C ILE A 145 -11.00 -9.08 -9.16
N ILE A 146 -11.84 -8.05 -9.18
CA ILE A 146 -13.30 -8.15 -9.14
C ILE A 146 -13.92 -7.66 -10.45
N GLU A 147 -15.10 -8.19 -10.78
CA GLU A 147 -15.95 -7.71 -11.87
C GLU A 147 -16.98 -6.70 -11.31
N CYS A 148 -17.20 -5.59 -12.02
CA CYS A 148 -18.34 -4.69 -11.79
C CYS A 148 -18.99 -4.29 -13.12
N SER A 149 -20.28 -3.95 -13.09
CA SER A 149 -20.99 -3.49 -14.29
C SER A 149 -20.58 -2.06 -14.67
N TYR A 150 -20.79 -1.66 -15.92
CA TYR A 150 -20.58 -0.27 -16.36
C TYR A 150 -21.41 0.71 -15.54
N ASP A 151 -22.64 0.36 -15.12
CA ASP A 151 -23.47 1.23 -14.29
C ASP A 151 -22.97 1.31 -12.84
N ASP A 152 -22.56 0.18 -12.24
CA ASP A 152 -21.92 0.20 -10.92
C ASP A 152 -20.62 1.02 -10.94
N PHE A 153 -19.82 0.92 -12.00
CA PHE A 153 -18.59 1.70 -12.19
C PHE A 153 -18.88 3.20 -12.43
N ARG A 154 -19.87 3.54 -13.28
CA ARG A 154 -20.36 4.92 -13.45
C ARG A 154 -20.83 5.51 -12.12
N ASN A 155 -21.54 4.74 -11.31
CA ASN A 155 -22.03 5.17 -10.00
C ASN A 155 -20.89 5.28 -8.97
N ALA A 156 -19.95 4.34 -8.93
CA ALA A 156 -18.77 4.41 -8.07
C ALA A 156 -17.88 5.63 -8.40
N PHE A 157 -17.78 5.99 -9.68
CA PHE A 157 -17.03 7.16 -10.12
C PHE A 157 -17.77 8.48 -9.87
N ARG A 158 -19.02 8.58 -10.33
CA ARG A 158 -19.86 9.78 -10.15
C ARG A 158 -20.14 10.04 -8.68
N ARG A 159 -20.37 8.99 -7.88
CA ARG A 159 -20.60 9.11 -6.44
C ARG A 159 -19.34 9.07 -5.61
N ASN A 160 -18.16 8.87 -6.19
CA ASN A 160 -16.98 9.50 -5.62
C ASN A 160 -17.06 11.02 -5.78
N SER A 161 -17.27 11.58 -6.99
CA SER A 161 -17.50 13.03 -7.14
C SER A 161 -18.72 13.58 -6.37
N GLU A 162 -19.72 12.76 -6.03
CA GLU A 162 -20.86 13.16 -5.20
C GLU A 162 -20.74 12.78 -3.71
N SER A 163 -19.83 11.87 -3.27
CA SER A 163 -19.48 11.74 -1.84
C SER A 163 -18.33 12.67 -1.46
N ILE A 164 -17.53 13.08 -2.45
CA ILE A 164 -16.98 14.42 -2.58
C ILE A 164 -18.17 15.37 -2.39
N VAL A 165 -19.12 15.64 -3.29
CA VAL A 165 -20.18 16.68 -3.01
C VAL A 165 -21.05 16.50 -1.74
N TYR A 166 -21.13 15.33 -1.08
CA TYR A 166 -21.73 15.16 0.25
C TYR A 166 -20.77 15.41 1.44
N ASN A 167 -19.44 15.35 1.24
CA ASN A 167 -18.38 15.88 2.11
C ASN A 167 -17.77 17.20 1.59
N SER A 168 -18.27 17.67 0.46
CA SER A 168 -17.79 18.74 -0.39
C SER A 168 -19.01 19.41 -1.04
N VAL A 169 -20.02 19.62 -0.21
CA VAL A 169 -20.54 20.97 -0.11
C VAL A 169 -19.32 21.76 0.38
N LEU A 170 -18.53 22.24 -0.58
CA LEU A 170 -17.09 22.46 -0.45
C LEU A 170 -16.76 23.51 0.60
N GLN A 171 -15.49 23.66 0.97
CA GLN A 171 -15.07 24.80 1.81
C GLN A 171 -15.41 26.17 1.16
N SER A 172 -15.69 26.21 -0.15
CA SER A 172 -16.27 27.36 -0.88
C SER A 172 -17.77 27.58 -0.59
N ASP A 173 -18.56 26.51 -0.47
CA ASP A 173 -20.02 26.54 -0.59
C ASP A 173 -20.76 26.17 0.69
N TYR A 174 -20.24 25.27 1.54
CA TYR A 174 -20.85 25.01 2.85
C TYR A 174 -20.43 26.05 3.89
N LYS A 175 -21.12 27.19 3.82
CA LYS A 175 -21.05 28.26 4.83
C LYS A 175 -21.84 27.92 6.12
N GLY A 176 -22.29 26.67 6.25
CA GLY A 176 -23.02 26.14 7.41
C GLY A 176 -22.12 25.57 8.50
N ASP A 177 -22.75 25.09 9.58
CA ASP A 177 -22.06 24.41 10.67
C ASP A 177 -21.95 22.92 10.38
N VAL A 178 -20.75 22.44 10.03
CA VAL A 178 -20.50 21.02 9.73
C VAL A 178 -20.88 20.10 10.88
N ALA A 179 -20.78 20.58 12.14
CA ALA A 179 -21.25 19.78 13.27
C ALA A 179 -22.77 19.59 13.26
N LYS A 180 -23.54 20.62 12.86
CA LYS A 180 -24.99 20.49 12.68
C LYS A 180 -25.34 19.58 11.50
N TYR A 181 -24.61 19.69 10.38
CA TYR A 181 -24.79 18.77 9.25
C TYR A 181 -24.63 17.31 9.68
N LEU A 182 -23.57 17.00 10.43
CA LEU A 182 -23.33 15.65 10.93
C LEU A 182 -24.42 15.17 11.89
N THR A 183 -24.95 16.01 12.79
CA THR A 183 -26.12 15.63 13.62
C THR A 183 -27.36 15.39 12.76
N ASP A 184 -27.63 16.28 11.80
CA ASP A 184 -28.80 16.19 10.89
C ASP A 184 -28.71 14.97 9.94
N ILE A 185 -27.53 14.36 9.75
CA ILE A 185 -27.33 13.08 9.04
C ILE A 185 -27.50 11.91 10.02
N ILE A 186 -26.79 11.90 11.16
CA ILE A 186 -26.84 10.84 12.18
C ILE A 186 -28.28 10.59 12.64
N ASP A 187 -29.10 11.62 12.81
CA ASP A 187 -30.52 11.49 13.19
C ASP A 187 -31.37 10.74 12.15
N LYS A 188 -30.91 10.62 10.89
CA LYS A 188 -31.60 9.93 9.79
C LYS A 188 -31.05 8.53 9.50
N THR A 189 -29.77 8.28 9.81
CA THR A 189 -29.02 7.10 9.36
C THR A 189 -28.30 6.33 10.47
N GLY A 190 -28.24 6.87 11.68
CA GLY A 190 -27.50 6.30 12.82
C GLY A 190 -26.01 6.64 12.86
N GLU A 191 -25.41 6.92 11.70
CA GLU A 191 -24.00 7.26 11.53
C GLU A 191 -23.76 8.24 10.38
N ALA A 192 -22.63 8.94 10.40
CA ALA A 192 -22.16 9.80 9.32
C ALA A 192 -20.66 9.57 9.06
N TYR A 193 -20.23 9.74 7.82
CA TYR A 193 -18.82 9.72 7.43
C TYR A 193 -18.38 11.13 7.08
N ILE A 194 -17.13 11.48 7.40
CA ILE A 194 -16.52 12.76 7.01
C ILE A 194 -15.03 12.59 6.76
N PHE A 195 -14.55 13.08 5.62
CA PHE A 195 -13.11 13.20 5.38
C PHE A 195 -12.59 14.43 6.12
N ALA A 196 -11.67 14.24 7.06
CA ALA A 196 -11.24 15.31 7.97
C ALA A 196 -9.84 15.06 8.54
N GLU A 197 -9.15 16.15 8.87
CA GLU A 197 -7.78 16.12 9.38
C GLU A 197 -7.69 15.55 10.81
N LYS A 198 -7.29 14.28 10.90
CA LYS A 198 -7.32 13.47 12.12
C LYS A 198 -6.45 14.03 13.26
N SER A 199 -5.34 14.71 12.96
CA SER A 199 -4.47 15.34 13.97
C SER A 199 -5.16 16.43 14.81
N ASP A 200 -6.19 17.07 14.27
CA ASP A 200 -6.96 18.09 14.98
C ASP A 200 -7.94 17.53 16.00
N ILE A 201 -8.09 16.20 16.06
CA ILE A 201 -8.90 15.49 17.03
C ILE A 201 -7.99 14.78 18.03
N LYS A 202 -7.85 15.37 19.22
CA LYS A 202 -6.88 14.97 20.26
C LYS A 202 -7.05 13.52 20.72
N ALA A 203 -8.25 12.96 20.55
CA ALA A 203 -8.59 11.61 20.97
C ALA A 203 -7.86 10.50 20.19
N PHE A 204 -7.41 10.75 18.95
CA PHE A 204 -6.61 9.80 18.18
C PHE A 204 -5.14 9.77 18.60
N LYS A 205 -4.63 10.86 19.21
CA LYS A 205 -3.20 11.07 19.52
C LYS A 205 -2.25 11.00 18.31
N THR A 206 -2.76 11.16 17.09
CA THR A 206 -1.94 11.30 15.88
C THR A 206 -1.18 12.63 15.91
N CYS A 207 0.14 12.55 15.79
CA CYS A 207 1.08 13.68 15.85
C CYS A 207 1.40 14.31 14.49
N PHE A 208 0.67 13.93 13.44
CA PHE A 208 0.94 14.25 12.04
C PHE A 208 -0.37 14.50 11.28
N PRO A 209 -0.39 15.44 10.32
CA PRO A 209 -1.49 15.57 9.39
C PRO A 209 -1.77 14.25 8.68
N MET A 210 -2.97 13.72 8.85
CA MET A 210 -3.49 12.58 8.10
C MET A 210 -5.00 12.73 8.01
N SER A 211 -5.43 13.27 6.88
CA SER A 211 -6.85 13.36 6.57
C SER A 211 -7.35 12.01 6.06
N HIS A 212 -8.45 11.54 6.63
CA HIS A 212 -9.00 10.21 6.38
C HIS A 212 -10.52 10.25 6.64
N ASP A 213 -11.26 9.27 6.11
CA ASP A 213 -12.62 8.98 6.52
C ASP A 213 -12.71 8.75 8.04
N LEU A 214 -13.49 9.60 8.72
CA LEU A 214 -13.86 9.47 10.12
C LEU A 214 -15.31 9.00 10.23
N LYS A 215 -15.53 7.81 10.78
CA LYS A 215 -16.88 7.25 10.97
C LYS A 215 -17.48 7.74 12.27
N ILE A 216 -18.49 8.60 12.21
CA ILE A 216 -19.16 9.17 13.39
C ILE A 216 -20.42 8.37 13.71
N VAL A 217 -20.41 7.65 14.83
CA VAL A 217 -21.45 6.70 15.29
C VAL A 217 -22.34 7.28 16.40
N GLY A 218 -22.59 8.59 16.35
CA GLY A 218 -23.44 9.29 17.32
C GLY A 218 -22.83 10.57 17.88
N TYR A 219 -23.63 11.30 18.65
CA TYR A 219 -23.24 12.56 19.27
C TYR A 219 -23.91 12.79 20.63
N ASP A 220 -23.38 13.73 21.40
CA ASP A 220 -23.97 14.26 22.63
C ASP A 220 -24.15 15.78 22.43
N ASN A 221 -25.40 16.20 22.23
CA ASN A 221 -25.72 17.59 21.91
C ASN A 221 -25.63 18.53 23.13
N ALA A 222 -25.68 17.99 24.35
CA ALA A 222 -25.54 18.75 25.58
C ALA A 222 -24.05 19.00 25.93
N ARG A 223 -23.20 18.00 25.70
CA ARG A 223 -21.73 18.12 25.87
C ARG A 223 -21.01 18.64 24.61
N LYS A 224 -21.72 18.81 23.49
CA LYS A 224 -21.19 19.19 22.17
C LYS A 224 -20.02 18.30 21.73
N ARG A 225 -20.23 16.99 21.80
CA ARG A 225 -19.24 15.96 21.43
C ARG A 225 -19.76 15.00 20.38
N PHE A 226 -18.87 14.51 19.53
CA PHE A 226 -19.12 13.36 18.67
C PHE A 226 -18.57 12.07 19.30
N ARG A 227 -19.08 10.93 18.86
CA ARG A 227 -18.51 9.60 19.07
C ARG A 227 -18.00 9.11 17.72
N ILE A 228 -16.69 8.90 17.58
CA ILE A 228 -16.08 8.46 16.32
C ILE A 228 -15.64 7.02 16.51
N GLU A 229 -16.15 6.13 15.67
CA GLU A 229 -15.63 4.78 15.50
C GLU A 229 -14.30 4.85 14.75
N SER A 230 -13.26 4.31 15.36
CA SER A 230 -11.88 4.49 14.95
C SER A 230 -11.28 3.16 14.55
N TYR A 231 -11.01 3.01 13.25
CA TYR A 231 -10.12 1.95 12.74
C TYR A 231 -8.67 2.10 13.25
N PHE A 232 -8.36 3.15 14.02
CA PHE A 232 -7.00 3.62 14.30
C PHE A 232 -6.80 4.18 15.73
N ALA A 233 -7.39 3.57 16.75
CA ALA A 233 -7.20 4.01 18.14
C ALA A 233 -7.31 2.84 19.13
N LYS A 234 -6.62 2.95 20.27
CA LYS A 234 -6.67 1.98 21.40
C LYS A 234 -8.05 1.80 22.06
N LYS A 235 -9.09 2.41 21.52
CA LYS A 235 -10.51 2.13 21.83
C LYS A 235 -11.29 2.21 20.52
N PRO A 236 -12.18 1.25 20.21
CA PRO A 236 -12.91 1.22 18.94
C PRO A 236 -13.82 2.44 18.77
N VAL A 237 -14.29 3.05 19.86
CA VAL A 237 -14.98 4.34 19.83
C VAL A 237 -14.26 5.36 20.70
N VAL A 238 -13.86 6.47 20.08
CA VAL A 238 -13.30 7.66 20.72
C VAL A 238 -14.32 8.81 20.72
N SER A 239 -13.99 9.95 21.33
CA SER A 239 -14.88 11.12 21.34
C SER A 239 -14.11 12.44 21.27
N CYS A 240 -14.53 13.32 20.37
CA CYS A 240 -14.03 14.68 20.18
C CYS A 240 -15.12 15.72 20.48
N SER A 241 -14.78 17.01 20.58
CA SER A 241 -15.78 18.09 20.54
C SER A 241 -16.26 18.36 19.12
N PHE A 242 -17.37 19.10 19.00
CA PHE A 242 -17.83 19.64 17.72
C PHE A 242 -16.77 20.59 17.10
N ASP A 243 -15.99 21.30 17.92
CA ASP A 243 -14.94 22.22 17.45
C ASP A 243 -13.69 21.51 16.95
N GLU A 244 -13.32 20.36 17.52
CA GLU A 244 -12.26 19.50 16.99
C GLU A 244 -12.62 19.02 15.57
N ILE A 245 -13.88 18.62 15.33
CA ILE A 245 -14.38 18.25 13.98
C ILE A 245 -14.48 19.45 13.04
N ARG A 246 -14.95 20.61 13.51
CA ARG A 246 -14.96 21.86 12.70
C ARG A 246 -13.56 22.30 12.30
N LYS A 247 -12.54 22.05 13.13
CA LYS A 247 -11.14 22.35 12.81
C LYS A 247 -10.62 21.32 11.80
N ALA A 248 -10.76 20.03 12.10
CA ALA A 248 -10.34 18.93 11.23
C ALA A 248 -10.89 19.03 9.79
N TYR A 249 -12.17 19.38 9.63
CA TYR A 249 -12.80 19.59 8.32
C TYR A 249 -12.26 20.82 7.56
N ARG A 250 -11.77 21.85 8.28
CA ARG A 250 -11.18 23.06 7.69
C ARG A 250 -9.69 22.94 7.40
N CYS A 251 -8.98 22.08 8.11
CA CYS A 251 -7.54 21.85 7.96
C CYS A 251 -7.21 20.68 7.01
N TYR A 252 -8.22 20.06 6.39
CA TYR A 252 -8.06 19.13 5.28
C TYR A 252 -7.18 19.75 4.16
N PRO A 253 -6.06 19.12 3.74
CA PRO A 253 -5.35 19.48 2.52
C PRO A 253 -6.26 19.27 1.29
N LYS A 254 -5.85 19.81 0.14
CA LYS A 254 -6.76 19.96 -0.99
C LYS A 254 -7.27 18.64 -1.59
N GLN A 255 -8.46 18.75 -2.16
CA GLN A 255 -9.18 17.78 -3.00
C GLN A 255 -8.37 17.20 -4.19
N ASP A 256 -7.21 17.79 -4.51
CA ASP A 256 -6.45 17.55 -5.75
C ASP A 256 -6.13 16.07 -6.02
N GLU A 257 -5.83 15.26 -5.00
CA GLU A 257 -5.47 13.83 -5.11
C GLU A 257 -6.66 12.92 -5.47
N ILE A 258 -7.85 13.17 -4.89
CA ILE A 258 -9.03 12.32 -5.12
C ILE A 258 -9.64 12.60 -6.51
N ASP A 259 -9.41 13.81 -7.02
CA ASP A 259 -9.75 14.23 -8.38
C ASP A 259 -8.72 13.80 -9.44
N GLU A 260 -7.67 13.06 -9.10
CA GLU A 260 -6.72 12.52 -10.08
C GLU A 260 -7.15 11.14 -10.63
N ILE A 261 -6.92 10.98 -11.93
CA ILE A 261 -7.03 9.72 -12.66
C ILE A 261 -5.68 9.51 -13.34
N VAL A 262 -4.89 8.59 -12.78
CA VAL A 262 -3.57 8.27 -13.33
C VAL A 262 -3.73 7.19 -14.38
N LEU A 263 -3.37 7.51 -15.62
CA LEU A 263 -3.27 6.59 -16.74
C LEU A 263 -1.92 5.87 -16.65
N LEU A 264 -1.94 4.55 -16.59
CA LEU A 264 -0.76 3.70 -16.37
C LEU A 264 -0.58 2.75 -17.55
N LYS A 265 0.39 3.03 -18.42
CA LYS A 265 0.69 2.23 -19.60
C LYS A 265 2.03 1.50 -19.44
N LYS A 266 2.02 0.17 -19.58
CA LYS A 266 3.27 -0.59 -19.65
C LYS A 266 4.05 -0.20 -20.90
N VAL A 267 5.34 0.05 -20.73
CA VAL A 267 6.28 0.41 -21.80
C VAL A 267 7.55 -0.43 -21.70
N LEU A 268 8.28 -0.50 -22.80
CA LEU A 268 9.68 -0.93 -22.81
C LEU A 268 10.54 0.33 -22.99
N PRO A 269 11.42 0.68 -22.04
CA PRO A 269 12.33 1.81 -22.21
C PRO A 269 13.34 1.53 -23.33
N GLU A 270 13.84 2.58 -23.99
CA GLU A 270 14.85 2.46 -25.07
C GLU A 270 16.14 1.75 -24.62
N ARG A 271 16.40 1.75 -23.31
CA ARG A 271 17.47 1.02 -22.65
C ARG A 271 16.87 0.28 -21.45
N PRO A 272 16.68 -1.05 -21.54
CA PRO A 272 16.29 -1.86 -20.38
C PRO A 272 17.32 -1.73 -19.25
N GLU A 273 16.84 -1.71 -18.01
CA GLU A 273 17.70 -1.64 -16.83
C GLU A 273 18.53 -2.92 -16.69
N ARG A 274 19.80 -2.79 -16.29
CA ARG A 274 20.69 -3.91 -15.98
C ARG A 274 20.71 -4.19 -14.48
N ILE A 275 21.05 -5.40 -14.08
CA ILE A 275 21.26 -5.70 -12.65
C ILE A 275 22.54 -4.99 -12.22
N ASP A 276 22.40 -3.96 -11.38
CA ASP A 276 23.50 -3.15 -10.86
C ASP A 276 23.94 -3.73 -9.51
N LEU A 277 25.04 -4.48 -9.55
CA LEU A 277 25.62 -5.11 -8.37
C LEU A 277 26.17 -4.08 -7.38
N LYS A 278 26.57 -2.89 -7.83
CA LYS A 278 27.06 -1.82 -6.94
C LYS A 278 25.90 -1.21 -6.16
N LYS A 279 24.80 -0.86 -6.83
CA LYS A 279 23.55 -0.42 -6.18
C LYS A 279 23.00 -1.47 -5.23
N ILE A 280 22.97 -2.74 -5.65
CA ILE A 280 22.54 -3.86 -4.79
C ILE A 280 23.45 -3.97 -3.55
N VAL A 281 24.78 -3.92 -3.71
CA VAL A 281 25.73 -3.91 -2.59
C VAL A 281 25.49 -2.73 -1.65
N THR A 282 25.34 -1.51 -2.17
CA THR A 282 25.06 -0.32 -1.35
C THR A 282 23.76 -0.48 -0.56
N SER A 283 22.65 -0.83 -1.19
CA SER A 283 21.37 -1.04 -0.48
C SER A 283 21.41 -2.21 0.51
N LEU A 284 22.21 -3.27 0.27
CA LEU A 284 22.41 -4.35 1.26
C LEU A 284 23.29 -3.90 2.44
N GLU A 285 24.26 -3.01 2.25
CA GLU A 285 25.02 -2.38 3.34
C GLU A 285 24.13 -1.43 4.16
N GLU A 286 23.37 -0.57 3.49
CA GLU A 286 22.41 0.33 4.12
C GLU A 286 21.25 -0.44 4.79
N TYR A 287 20.96 -1.66 4.36
CA TYR A 287 20.00 -2.57 5.00
C TYR A 287 20.45 -3.04 6.39
N ILE A 288 21.71 -3.43 6.54
CA ILE A 288 22.28 -3.89 7.83
C ILE A 288 22.90 -2.76 8.67
N SER A 289 23.02 -1.55 8.11
CA SER A 289 23.69 -0.42 8.76
C SER A 289 22.86 0.15 9.91
N PRO A 290 23.43 0.30 11.13
CA PRO A 290 22.76 1.00 12.22
C PRO A 290 22.67 2.52 11.97
N ALA A 291 23.36 3.07 10.96
CA ALA A 291 23.48 4.51 10.75
C ALA A 291 22.22 5.17 10.15
N LYS A 292 21.37 4.43 9.41
CA LYS A 292 20.06 4.96 8.95
C LYS A 292 19.00 4.97 10.07
N GLY A 293 19.14 4.10 11.08
CA GLY A 293 18.37 4.04 12.32
C GLY A 293 16.95 4.61 12.24
N GLU A 294 16.78 5.83 12.78
CA GLU A 294 15.62 6.69 12.60
C GLU A 294 16.03 7.97 11.87
N THR A 295 15.31 8.36 10.82
CA THR A 295 15.43 9.68 10.17
C THR A 295 14.15 10.50 10.37
N LYS A 296 14.21 11.79 10.00
CA LYS A 296 13.04 12.67 9.96
C LYS A 296 12.68 13.03 8.51
N ARG A 297 11.50 12.60 8.07
CA ARG A 297 10.87 13.00 6.79
C ARG A 297 9.55 13.69 7.13
N ASP A 298 9.36 14.92 6.67
CA ASP A 298 8.14 15.73 6.86
C ASP A 298 7.67 15.88 8.33
N GLY A 299 8.61 15.72 9.27
CA GLY A 299 8.41 15.75 10.73
C GLY A 299 8.27 14.37 11.39
N TYR A 300 7.94 13.33 10.61
CA TYR A 300 7.67 11.98 11.09
C TYR A 300 8.97 11.22 11.37
N THR A 301 8.94 10.31 12.34
CA THR A 301 10.02 9.34 12.55
C THR A 301 9.90 8.26 11.47
N VAL A 302 10.97 8.05 10.71
CA VAL A 302 11.04 6.97 9.72
C VAL A 302 12.16 6.04 10.14
N GLY A 303 11.81 4.83 10.60
CA GLY A 303 12.77 3.78 10.92
C GLY A 303 13.15 3.01 9.67
N HIS A 304 14.42 2.62 9.51
CA HIS A 304 14.94 2.00 8.28
C HIS A 304 15.45 0.58 8.50
N ASN A 305 15.12 -0.32 7.56
CA ASN A 305 15.71 -1.64 7.37
C ASN A 305 15.82 -2.46 8.68
N MET A 306 17.00 -3.01 9.02
CA MET A 306 17.14 -3.88 10.20
C MET A 306 16.79 -3.21 11.53
N PHE A 307 16.93 -1.89 11.66
CA PHE A 307 16.54 -1.17 12.89
C PHE A 307 15.04 -1.33 13.19
N VAL A 308 14.21 -1.37 12.15
CA VAL A 308 12.76 -1.60 12.28
C VAL A 308 12.47 -2.96 12.91
N LEU A 309 13.22 -4.00 12.53
CA LEU A 309 12.99 -5.35 13.03
C LEU A 309 13.44 -5.49 14.47
N ASP A 310 14.56 -4.88 14.85
CA ASP A 310 14.99 -4.79 16.25
C ASP A 310 13.95 -4.02 17.10
N TYR A 311 13.50 -2.85 16.62
CA TYR A 311 12.48 -2.02 17.28
C TYR A 311 11.16 -2.77 17.50
N ILE A 312 10.71 -3.56 16.50
CA ILE A 312 9.44 -4.28 16.56
C ILE A 312 9.56 -5.54 17.41
N HIS A 313 10.70 -6.24 17.39
CA HIS A 313 11.01 -7.33 18.33
C HIS A 313 10.86 -6.83 19.79
N ASP A 314 11.54 -5.73 20.13
CA ASP A 314 11.57 -5.20 21.49
C ASP A 314 10.21 -4.66 21.99
N LYS A 315 9.30 -4.33 21.05
CA LYS A 315 7.98 -3.76 21.36
C LYS A 315 6.79 -4.67 21.03
N ILE A 316 7.01 -5.89 20.55
CA ILE A 316 5.94 -6.76 20.03
C ILE A 316 4.79 -6.97 21.02
N TRP A 317 5.10 -7.01 22.32
CA TRP A 317 4.16 -7.15 23.43
C TRP A 317 3.25 -5.94 23.69
N ILE A 318 3.54 -4.79 23.07
CA ILE A 318 2.89 -3.49 23.28
C ILE A 318 2.20 -3.01 21.98
N ILE A 319 2.56 -3.62 20.84
CA ILE A 319 1.95 -3.37 19.53
C ILE A 319 0.62 -4.14 19.45
N GLU A 320 -0.37 -3.63 20.18
CA GLU A 320 -1.77 -4.01 20.00
C GLU A 320 -2.20 -3.61 18.58
N GLY A 321 -2.60 -4.58 17.75
CA GLY A 321 -3.10 -4.32 16.39
C GLY A 321 -2.06 -4.29 15.27
N THR A 322 -0.95 -5.03 15.38
CA THR A 322 -0.01 -5.26 14.26
C THR A 322 -0.75 -5.85 13.06
N ARG A 323 -1.16 -5.02 12.09
CA ARG A 323 -2.04 -5.47 10.99
C ARG A 323 -1.38 -6.63 10.22
N TYR A 324 -2.18 -7.63 9.80
CA TYR A 324 -1.72 -8.77 8.98
C TYR A 324 -0.76 -8.38 7.84
N ARG A 325 -1.03 -7.23 7.19
CA ARG A 325 -0.19 -6.63 6.14
C ARG A 325 1.28 -6.46 6.52
N PHE A 326 1.60 -6.15 7.78
CA PHE A 326 2.98 -6.04 8.27
C PHE A 326 3.73 -7.38 8.15
N TRP A 327 3.14 -8.45 8.66
CA TRP A 327 3.73 -9.78 8.61
C TRP A 327 3.74 -10.37 7.20
N GLN A 328 2.75 -10.03 6.37
CA GLN A 328 2.75 -10.34 4.94
C GLN A 328 3.89 -9.65 4.20
N PHE A 329 4.16 -8.37 4.47
CA PHE A 329 5.27 -7.62 3.87
C PHE A 329 6.63 -8.26 4.20
N LEU A 330 6.88 -8.64 5.47
CA LEU A 330 8.14 -9.30 5.84
C LEU A 330 8.34 -10.63 5.13
N TYR A 331 7.27 -11.41 4.95
CA TYR A 331 7.30 -12.66 4.17
C TYR A 331 7.57 -12.40 2.68
N GLU A 332 6.91 -11.41 2.08
CA GLU A 332 7.08 -11.00 0.68
C GLU A 332 8.51 -10.47 0.41
N ARG A 333 9.06 -9.67 1.32
CA ARG A 333 10.46 -9.21 1.22
C ARG A 333 11.45 -10.37 1.29
N ALA A 334 11.22 -11.35 2.16
CA ALA A 334 12.04 -12.56 2.22
C ALA A 334 11.90 -13.44 0.95
N MET A 335 10.73 -13.45 0.30
CA MET A 335 10.56 -14.06 -1.04
C MET A 335 11.44 -13.38 -2.09
N LEU A 336 11.46 -12.05 -2.15
CA LEU A 336 12.30 -11.31 -3.10
C LEU A 336 13.80 -11.49 -2.81
N MET A 337 14.21 -11.59 -1.54
CA MET A 337 15.61 -11.85 -1.21
C MET A 337 16.06 -13.27 -1.60
N GLU A 338 15.22 -14.30 -1.40
CA GLU A 338 15.49 -15.65 -1.91
C GLU A 338 15.56 -15.68 -3.44
N TYR A 339 14.64 -15.00 -4.12
CA TYR A 339 14.64 -14.89 -5.58
C TYR A 339 15.91 -14.21 -6.10
N ARG A 340 16.33 -13.11 -5.46
CA ARG A 340 17.56 -12.37 -5.78
C ARG A 340 18.80 -13.26 -5.69
N VAL A 341 18.95 -14.00 -4.60
CA VAL A 341 20.09 -14.93 -4.42
C VAL A 341 20.09 -16.00 -5.51
N LYS A 342 18.95 -16.65 -5.78
CA LYS A 342 18.86 -17.69 -6.80
C LYS A 342 19.15 -17.20 -8.21
N LYS A 343 18.61 -16.03 -8.62
CA LYS A 343 18.89 -15.45 -9.94
C LYS A 343 20.40 -15.13 -10.08
N LEU A 344 21.06 -14.70 -9.01
CA LEU A 344 22.52 -14.44 -9.00
C LEU A 344 23.37 -15.73 -8.97
N GLU A 345 22.90 -16.81 -8.33
CA GLU A 345 23.49 -18.15 -8.44
C GLU A 345 23.36 -18.69 -9.88
N ASP A 346 22.19 -18.55 -10.52
CA ASP A 346 21.93 -19.01 -11.88
C ASP A 346 22.70 -18.20 -12.94
N MET A 347 22.92 -16.91 -12.72
CA MET A 347 23.82 -16.07 -13.53
C MET A 347 25.32 -16.29 -13.23
N GLY A 348 25.69 -17.18 -12.30
CA GLY A 348 27.09 -17.47 -11.95
C GLY A 348 27.82 -16.35 -11.19
N VAL A 349 27.09 -15.36 -10.68
CA VAL A 349 27.61 -14.25 -9.86
C VAL A 349 27.88 -14.71 -8.43
N LEU A 350 27.04 -15.63 -7.93
CA LEU A 350 27.22 -16.30 -6.64
C LEU A 350 27.59 -17.78 -6.88
N PRO A 351 28.41 -18.38 -6.01
CA PRO A 351 28.64 -19.82 -6.05
C PRO A 351 27.33 -20.55 -5.70
N LYS A 352 27.00 -21.62 -6.44
CA LYS A 352 25.85 -22.46 -6.11
C LYS A 352 26.17 -23.26 -4.84
N ASP A 353 25.59 -22.81 -3.72
CA ASP A 353 25.77 -23.42 -2.40
C ASP A 353 24.42 -23.51 -1.69
N ASP A 354 23.85 -24.72 -1.69
CA ASP A 354 22.61 -25.08 -0.99
C ASP A 354 22.64 -24.71 0.51
N THR A 355 23.82 -24.56 1.11
CA THR A 355 23.99 -24.11 2.51
C THR A 355 23.62 -22.64 2.65
N PHE A 356 24.14 -21.80 1.76
CA PHE A 356 23.97 -20.35 1.73
C PHE A 356 22.60 -19.93 1.20
N SER A 357 22.22 -20.34 0.00
CA SER A 357 20.88 -20.03 -0.54
C SER A 357 19.76 -20.70 0.27
N GLY A 358 20.06 -21.84 0.90
CA GLY A 358 19.24 -22.48 1.91
C GLY A 358 18.97 -21.61 3.17
N GLN A 359 19.80 -20.62 3.50
CA GLN A 359 19.49 -19.67 4.57
C GLN A 359 18.32 -18.77 4.21
N PHE A 360 18.28 -18.22 3.00
CA PHE A 360 17.17 -17.37 2.55
C PHE A 360 15.86 -18.17 2.45
N VAL A 361 15.93 -19.44 2.06
CA VAL A 361 14.79 -20.38 2.13
C VAL A 361 14.32 -20.60 3.57
N ARG A 362 15.23 -20.67 4.56
CA ARG A 362 14.88 -20.76 5.99
C ARG A 362 14.27 -19.45 6.50
N ILE A 363 14.83 -18.30 6.16
CA ILE A 363 14.34 -16.96 6.55
C ILE A 363 12.91 -16.74 6.02
N LYS A 364 12.66 -17.02 4.72
CA LYS A 364 11.31 -16.97 4.12
C LYS A 364 10.31 -17.85 4.88
N LYS A 365 10.67 -19.09 5.18
CA LYS A 365 9.81 -20.02 5.93
C LYS A 365 9.55 -19.54 7.36
N GLY A 366 10.52 -18.87 7.99
CA GLY A 366 10.37 -18.28 9.31
C GLY A 366 9.39 -17.10 9.33
N TYR A 367 9.50 -16.15 8.39
CA TYR A 367 8.51 -15.06 8.31
C TYR A 367 7.11 -15.56 7.95
N LEU A 368 6.99 -16.61 7.13
CA LEU A 368 5.73 -17.30 6.89
C LEU A 368 5.14 -17.92 8.18
N LEU A 369 6.00 -18.52 9.01
CA LEU A 369 5.61 -19.06 10.31
C LEU A 369 5.14 -17.95 11.27
N LEU A 370 5.91 -16.86 11.42
CA LEU A 370 5.52 -15.72 12.25
C LEU A 370 4.17 -15.14 11.80
N ARG A 371 3.98 -14.91 10.50
CA ARG A 371 2.71 -14.44 9.93
C ARG A 371 1.54 -15.37 10.29
N ASN A 372 1.73 -16.69 10.18
CA ASN A 372 0.67 -17.67 10.46
C ASN A 372 0.40 -17.82 11.96
N LEU A 373 1.42 -17.74 12.83
CA LEU A 373 1.27 -17.70 14.28
C LEU A 373 0.52 -16.44 14.74
N PHE A 374 0.82 -15.29 14.11
CA PHE A 374 0.12 -14.04 14.38
C PHE A 374 -1.37 -14.14 14.01
N ILE A 375 -1.68 -14.59 12.78
CA ILE A 375 -3.07 -14.81 12.33
C ILE A 375 -3.82 -15.74 13.29
N LYS A 376 -3.19 -16.81 13.76
CA LYS A 376 -3.82 -17.73 14.73
C LYS A 376 -4.15 -17.01 16.04
N ALA A 377 -3.20 -16.29 16.63
CA ALA A 377 -3.43 -15.57 17.90
C ALA A 377 -4.53 -14.49 17.77
N ASP A 378 -4.55 -13.75 16.65
CA ASP A 378 -5.57 -12.75 16.34
C ASP A 378 -6.99 -13.37 16.21
N ILE A 379 -7.10 -14.55 15.59
CA ILE A 379 -8.37 -15.31 15.46
C ILE A 379 -8.82 -15.92 16.80
N ASP A 380 -7.90 -16.53 17.54
CA ASP A 380 -8.19 -17.18 18.83
C ASP A 380 -8.45 -16.16 19.96
N GLY A 381 -8.10 -14.88 19.75
CA GLY A 381 -8.12 -13.83 20.78
C GLY A 381 -7.00 -13.98 21.81
N ASP A 382 -6.02 -14.84 21.52
CA ASP A 382 -4.94 -15.22 22.41
C ASP A 382 -3.77 -14.23 22.36
N ARG A 383 -2.93 -14.27 23.38
CA ARG A 383 -1.63 -13.57 23.34
C ARG A 383 -0.65 -14.40 22.51
N LEU A 384 0.21 -13.70 21.76
CA LEU A 384 1.36 -14.33 21.11
C LEU A 384 2.15 -15.14 22.14
N GLU A 385 2.57 -16.36 21.77
CA GLU A 385 3.43 -17.16 22.64
C GLU A 385 4.81 -16.50 22.80
N PRO A 386 5.51 -16.66 23.96
CA PRO A 386 6.89 -16.21 24.13
C PRO A 386 7.84 -16.71 23.03
N SER A 387 7.58 -17.92 22.51
CA SER A 387 8.28 -18.55 21.38
C SER A 387 8.31 -17.67 20.13
N PHE A 388 7.34 -16.78 19.93
CA PHE A 388 7.29 -15.85 18.80
C PHE A 388 8.48 -14.88 18.81
N ALA A 389 8.82 -14.33 19.98
CA ALA A 389 9.95 -13.41 20.12
C ALA A 389 11.28 -14.15 19.86
N ASP A 390 11.44 -15.36 20.40
CA ASP A 390 12.63 -16.20 20.16
C ASP A 390 12.82 -16.52 18.67
N ILE A 391 11.74 -16.85 17.95
CA ILE A 391 11.77 -17.10 16.50
C ILE A 391 12.12 -15.81 15.75
N MET A 392 11.54 -14.67 16.14
CA MET A 392 11.82 -13.37 15.52
C MET A 392 13.28 -12.94 15.72
N ALA A 393 13.84 -13.10 16.93
CA ALA A 393 15.25 -12.83 17.22
C ALA A 393 16.20 -13.73 16.39
N GLN A 394 15.88 -15.02 16.25
CA GLN A 394 16.64 -15.95 15.41
C GLN A 394 16.62 -15.54 13.92
N LEU A 395 15.47 -15.10 13.41
CA LEU A 395 15.34 -14.64 12.02
C LEU A 395 16.08 -13.32 11.77
N ILE A 396 15.97 -12.35 12.68
CA ILE A 396 16.70 -11.08 12.66
C ILE A 396 18.22 -11.33 12.63
N SER A 397 18.71 -12.22 13.49
CA SER A 397 20.13 -12.57 13.57
C SER A 397 20.60 -13.31 12.31
N GLY A 398 19.86 -14.33 11.87
CA GLY A 398 20.17 -15.12 10.68
C GLY A 398 20.12 -14.30 9.38
N GLU A 399 19.22 -13.33 9.27
CA GLU A 399 19.15 -12.42 8.12
C GLU A 399 20.30 -11.41 8.11
N LYS A 400 20.62 -10.77 9.26
CA LYS A 400 21.79 -9.88 9.39
C LYS A 400 23.06 -10.58 8.90
N GLU A 401 23.26 -11.84 9.26
CA GLU A 401 24.43 -12.60 8.83
C GLU A 401 24.37 -13.05 7.36
N SER A 402 23.20 -13.52 6.90
CA SER A 402 23.02 -13.94 5.50
C SER A 402 23.22 -12.77 4.54
N ILE A 403 22.79 -11.56 4.90
CA ILE A 403 22.97 -10.35 4.09
C ILE A 403 24.41 -9.85 4.13
N ARG A 404 25.10 -9.84 5.30
CA ARG A 404 26.56 -9.60 5.33
C ARG A 404 27.28 -10.49 4.34
N ARG A 405 27.00 -11.79 4.39
CA ARG A 405 27.66 -12.77 3.53
C ARG A 405 27.32 -12.60 2.04
N LEU A 406 26.09 -12.20 1.72
CA LEU A 406 25.70 -11.82 0.36
C LEU A 406 26.51 -10.60 -0.13
N THR A 407 26.60 -9.55 0.68
CA THR A 407 27.38 -8.34 0.37
C THR A 407 28.87 -8.65 0.16
N GLU A 408 29.48 -9.49 1.00
CA GLU A 408 30.87 -9.94 0.83
C GLU A 408 31.09 -10.66 -0.51
N LEU A 409 30.22 -11.60 -0.87
CA LEU A 409 30.32 -12.37 -2.11
C LEU A 409 30.15 -11.48 -3.34
N LEU A 410 29.21 -10.54 -3.31
CA LEU A 410 29.00 -9.58 -4.40
C LEU A 410 30.17 -8.61 -4.56
N LYS A 411 30.74 -8.10 -3.46
CA LYS A 411 31.96 -7.28 -3.51
C LYS A 411 33.13 -8.05 -4.12
N ALA A 412 33.37 -9.28 -3.66
CA ALA A 412 34.44 -10.13 -4.20
C ALA A 412 34.25 -10.42 -5.71
N TYR A 413 33.01 -10.58 -6.18
CA TYR A 413 32.71 -10.73 -7.61
C TYR A 413 33.02 -9.44 -8.40
N ILE A 414 32.57 -8.27 -7.92
CA ILE A 414 32.83 -6.97 -8.55
C ILE A 414 34.34 -6.70 -8.62
N ASP A 415 35.07 -6.93 -7.52
CA ASP A 415 36.52 -6.70 -7.43
C ASP A 415 37.32 -7.66 -8.34
N THR A 416 36.85 -8.90 -8.52
CA THR A 416 37.51 -9.90 -9.38
C THR A 416 37.23 -9.70 -10.87
N THR A 417 36.04 -9.22 -11.23
CA THR A 417 35.60 -9.13 -12.64
C THR A 417 35.64 -7.71 -13.22
N GLY A 418 35.61 -6.68 -12.37
CA GLY A 418 35.37 -5.29 -12.77
C GLY A 418 33.91 -4.97 -13.10
N ASN A 419 33.04 -5.97 -13.19
CA ASN A 419 31.65 -5.83 -13.63
C ASN A 419 30.77 -5.29 -12.50
N GLY A 420 30.42 -4.00 -12.59
CA GLY A 420 29.41 -3.38 -11.72
C GLY A 420 27.97 -3.65 -12.16
N GLU A 421 27.76 -3.88 -13.45
CA GLU A 421 26.46 -4.20 -14.06
C GLU A 421 26.56 -5.55 -14.76
N LEU A 422 25.47 -6.31 -14.77
CA LEU A 422 25.37 -7.56 -15.53
C LEU A 422 24.82 -7.33 -16.95
N PRO A 423 25.17 -8.18 -17.93
CA PRO A 423 24.51 -8.20 -19.24
C PRO A 423 23.02 -8.53 -19.13
N LEU A 424 22.25 -8.15 -20.15
CA LEU A 424 20.88 -8.62 -20.33
C LEU A 424 20.90 -10.08 -20.81
N GLU A 425 19.86 -10.87 -20.51
CA GLU A 425 19.80 -12.27 -20.93
C GLU A 425 19.69 -12.37 -22.47
N GLY A 426 20.80 -12.74 -23.12
CA GLY A 426 20.93 -12.82 -24.58
C GLY A 426 22.02 -11.93 -25.19
N GLU A 427 22.69 -11.10 -24.37
CA GLU A 427 23.98 -10.44 -24.71
C GLU A 427 25.20 -11.35 -24.44
#